data_AF-A0AAX0Z5B4-F1
#
_entry.id   AF-A0AAX0Z5B4-F1
#
_cell.length_a   1.000
_cell.length_b   1.000
_cell.length_c   1.000
_cell.angle_alpha   90.00
_cell.angle_beta   90.00
_cell.angle_gamma   90.00
#
_symmetry.space_group_name_H-M   'P 1'
#
loop_
_entity.id
_entity.type
_entity.pdbx_description
1 polymer ?
#
loop_
_entity_poly.entity_id
_entity_poly.type
_entity_poly.pdbx_seq_one_letter_code
_entity_poly.pdbx_strand_id
1 'polypeptide(L)'
;MGWITGWFVSILVAIYLLIDAPKHGKNKWLWSILGLLFGLFAFGIYLIKTGRKGLGWTVLIVSIIIYSIVMLVYVFYFLLLIIGYSNAS
;
A
#
# COMPACT_ATOMS: atom_id res chain seq x y z
N MET A 1 -12.09 -12.18 -10.54
CA MET A 1 -12.60 -10.81 -10.30
C MET A 1 -11.93 -10.21 -9.04
N GLY A 2 -10.59 -10.01 -9.02
CA GLY A 2 -9.86 -9.63 -7.78
C GLY A 2 -8.86 -8.48 -7.93
N TRP A 3 -8.77 -7.87 -9.11
CA TRP A 3 -7.75 -6.86 -9.42
C TRP A 3 -8.27 -5.41 -9.29
N ILE A 4 -9.59 -5.21 -9.26
CA ILE A 4 -10.23 -3.88 -9.25
C ILE A 4 -10.22 -3.25 -7.85
N THR A 5 -10.27 -4.08 -6.80
CA THR A 5 -10.29 -3.63 -5.40
C THR A 5 -8.99 -2.94 -4.97
N GLY A 6 -7.83 -3.33 -5.51
CA GLY A 6 -6.55 -2.67 -5.22
C GLY A 6 -6.47 -1.22 -5.71
N TRP A 7 -7.04 -0.93 -6.89
CA TRP A 7 -7.05 0.42 -7.46
C TRP A 7 -7.95 1.38 -6.67
N PHE A 8 -9.11 0.90 -6.21
CA PHE A 8 -10.03 1.71 -5.40
C PHE A 8 -9.42 2.18 -4.09
N VAL A 9 -8.62 1.33 -3.42
CA VAL A 9 -7.93 1.69 -2.17
C VAL A 9 -6.89 2.79 -2.40
N SER A 10 -6.08 2.68 -3.45
CA SER A 10 -5.09 3.73 -3.78
C SER A 10 -5.75 5.06 -4.16
N ILE A 11 -6.88 5.02 -4.87
CA ILE A 11 -7.64 6.22 -5.23
C ILE A 11 -8.24 6.88 -3.98
N LEU A 12 -8.86 6.12 -3.09
CA LEU A 12 -9.41 6.62 -1.81
C LEU A 12 -8.31 7.26 -0.94
N VAL A 13 -7.15 6.61 -0.84
CA VAL A 13 -6.01 7.13 -0.08
C VAL A 13 -5.49 8.43 -0.67
N ALA A 14 -5.37 8.51 -1.99
CA ALA A 14 -4.93 9.72 -2.67
C ALA A 14 -5.90 10.90 -2.46
N ILE A 15 -7.21 10.66 -2.57
CA ILE A 15 -8.24 11.68 -2.30
C ILE A 15 -8.13 12.17 -0.85
N TYR A 16 -7.97 11.24 0.11
CA TYR A 16 -7.81 11.61 1.52
C TYR A 16 -6.57 12.48 1.74
N LEU A 17 -5.42 12.09 1.17
CA LEU A 17 -4.16 12.84 1.25
C LEU A 17 -4.28 14.23 0.60
N LEU A 18 -5.00 14.35 -0.51
CA LEU A 18 -5.20 15.61 -1.23
C LEU A 18 -6.03 16.61 -0.40
N ILE A 19 -7.03 16.13 0.35
CA ILE A 19 -7.90 16.94 1.23
C ILE A 19 -7.21 17.30 2.55
N ASP A 20 -6.38 16.41 3.10
CA ASP A 20 -5.81 16.57 4.43
C ASP A 20 -4.44 17.28 4.43
N ALA A 21 -3.64 17.12 3.36
CA ALA A 21 -2.36 17.81 3.16
C ALA A 21 -2.42 19.36 3.22
N PRO A 22 -3.43 20.06 2.65
CA PRO A 22 -3.57 21.50 2.83
C PRO A 22 -3.64 21.93 4.29
N LYS A 23 -4.33 21.13 5.11
CA LYS A 23 -4.64 21.46 6.51
C LYS A 23 -3.40 21.41 7.40
N HIS A 24 -2.35 20.73 6.94
CA HIS A 24 -1.08 20.59 7.65
C HIS A 24 0.07 21.36 6.98
N GLY A 25 -0.23 22.27 6.04
CA GLY A 25 0.77 23.11 5.36
C GLY A 25 1.73 22.31 4.46
N LYS A 26 1.34 21.12 3.99
CA LYS A 26 2.15 20.24 3.14
C LYS A 26 1.68 20.30 1.68
N ASN A 27 2.60 20.07 0.75
CA ASN A 27 2.30 20.09 -0.68
C ASN A 27 1.33 18.95 -1.05
N LYS A 28 0.09 19.33 -1.41
CA LYS A 28 -1.05 18.43 -1.63
C LYS A 28 -0.82 17.46 -2.79
N TRP A 29 -0.26 17.97 -3.87
CA TRP A 29 0.06 17.20 -5.08
C TRP A 29 1.11 16.13 -4.82
N LEU A 30 2.14 16.46 -4.05
CA LEU A 30 3.24 15.54 -3.76
C LEU A 30 2.75 14.34 -2.93
N TRP A 31 1.93 14.60 -1.92
CA TRP A 31 1.34 13.55 -1.10
C TRP A 31 0.25 12.74 -1.82
N SER A 32 -0.52 13.36 -2.70
CA SER A 32 -1.52 12.63 -3.49
C SER A 32 -0.89 11.66 -4.50
N ILE A 33 0.21 12.06 -5.13
CA ILE A 33 0.96 11.18 -6.06
C ILE A 33 1.59 10.02 -5.29
N LEU A 34 2.19 10.29 -4.12
CA LEU A 34 2.68 9.24 -3.23
C LEU A 34 1.54 8.31 -2.76
N GLY A 35 0.36 8.84 -2.45
CA GLY A 35 -0.83 8.08 -2.09
C GLY A 35 -1.34 7.17 -3.21
N LEU A 36 -1.32 7.64 -4.46
CA LEU A 36 -1.68 6.83 -5.61
C LEU A 36 -0.66 5.70 -5.86
N LEU A 37 0.63 6.00 -5.70
CA LEU A 37 1.72 5.10 -6.08
C LEU A 37 2.05 4.06 -4.99
N PHE A 38 1.92 4.43 -3.71
CA PHE A 38 2.23 3.59 -2.56
C PHE A 38 1.01 3.21 -1.69
N GLY A 39 -0.18 3.75 -1.99
CA GLY A 39 -1.42 3.43 -1.27
C GLY A 39 -1.30 3.64 0.24
N LEU A 40 -1.67 2.60 1.00
CA LEU A 40 -1.64 2.58 2.47
C LEU A 40 -0.26 2.88 3.07
N PHE A 41 0.83 2.61 2.34
CA PHE A 41 2.18 2.90 2.81
C PHE A 41 2.42 4.41 2.92
N ALA A 42 2.03 5.17 1.90
CA ALA A 42 2.10 6.63 1.92
C ALA A 42 1.17 7.21 3.00
N PHE A 43 0.01 6.58 3.22
CA PHE A 43 -0.92 6.99 4.27
C PHE A 43 -0.31 6.84 5.68
N GLY A 44 0.36 5.73 5.96
CA GLY A 44 1.06 5.52 7.24
C GLY A 44 2.17 6.55 7.48
N ILE A 45 3.00 6.82 6.48
CA ILE A 45 4.08 7.83 6.57
C ILE A 45 3.50 9.23 6.74
N TYR A 46 2.37 9.54 6.09
CA TYR A 46 1.66 10.81 6.24
C TYR A 46 1.17 11.04 7.66
N LEU A 47 0.55 10.03 8.27
CA LEU A 47 0.09 10.06 9.65
C LEU A 47 1.23 10.27 10.66
N ILE A 48 2.41 9.70 10.40
CA ILE A 48 3.62 9.96 11.22
C ILE A 48 4.06 11.42 11.07
N LYS A 49 4.06 11.96 9.84
CA LYS A 49 4.45 13.34 9.53
C LYS A 49 3.49 14.40 10.07
N THR A 50 2.20 14.07 10.20
CA THR A 50 1.15 14.97 10.72
C THR A 50 1.01 14.92 12.24
N GLY A 51 1.92 14.23 12.95
CA GLY A 51 2.00 14.23 14.40
C GLY A 51 1.17 13.15 15.09
N ARG A 52 0.35 12.39 14.36
CA ARG A 52 -0.41 11.24 14.86
C ARG A 52 0.44 9.97 14.83
N LYS A 53 1.58 10.00 15.55
CA LYS A 53 2.60 8.94 15.54
C LYS A 53 2.02 7.56 15.85
N GLY A 54 1.10 7.44 16.80
CA GLY A 54 0.48 6.14 17.16
C GLY A 54 -0.26 5.48 15.99
N LEU A 55 -1.20 6.21 15.37
CA LEU A 55 -1.98 5.70 14.24
C LEU A 55 -1.12 5.47 13.00
N GLY A 56 -0.12 6.32 12.77
CA GLY A 56 0.79 6.17 11.64
C GLY A 56 1.62 4.88 11.72
N TRP A 57 2.13 4.54 12.90
CA TRP A 57 2.87 3.29 13.11
C TRP A 57 1.98 2.06 12.96
N THR A 58 0.74 2.08 13.45
CA THR A 58 -0.21 0.97 13.27
C THR A 58 -0.47 0.70 11.78
N VAL A 59 -0.73 1.75 11.00
CA VAL A 59 -0.98 1.62 9.56
C VAL A 59 0.24 1.10 8.81
N LEU A 60 1.45 1.54 9.20
CA LEU A 60 2.70 1.10 8.59
C LEU A 60 2.97 -0.39 8.87
N ILE A 61 2.80 -0.82 10.12
CA ILE A 61 2.99 -2.22 10.53
C ILE A 61 1.98 -3.12 9.82
N VAL A 62 0.69 -2.73 9.80
CA VAL A 62 -0.35 -3.49 9.08
C VAL A 62 -0.03 -3.60 7.59
N SER A 63 0.43 -2.51 6.97
CA SER A 63 0.82 -2.52 5.56
C SER A 63 2.00 -3.45 5.28
N ILE A 64 3.01 -3.45 6.16
CA ILE A 64 4.17 -4.35 6.07
C ILE A 64 3.73 -5.82 6.17
N ILE A 65 2.85 -6.14 7.12
CA ILE A 65 2.34 -7.51 7.31
C ILE A 65 1.59 -7.97 6.06
N ILE A 66 0.69 -7.15 5.52
CA ILE A 66 -0.07 -7.48 4.31
C ILE A 66 0.87 -7.71 3.12
N TYR A 67 1.83 -6.80 2.89
CA TYR A 67 2.81 -6.95 1.81
C TYR A 67 3.64 -8.22 1.96
N SER A 68 4.06 -8.56 3.19
CA SER A 68 4.83 -9.76 3.47
C SER A 68 4.05 -11.03 3.16
N ILE A 69 2.77 -11.10 3.54
CA ILE A 69 1.89 -12.24 3.25
C ILE A 69 1.69 -12.38 1.73
N VAL A 70 1.37 -11.28 1.03
CA VAL A 70 1.18 -11.29 -0.43
C VAL A 70 2.45 -11.76 -1.14
N MET A 71 3.63 -11.30 -0.69
CA MET A 71 4.91 -11.70 -1.26
C MET A 71 5.16 -13.20 -1.06
N LEU A 72 4.88 -13.75 0.12
CA LEU A 72 4.97 -15.19 0.38
C LEU A 72 4.06 -16.01 -0.54
N VAL A 73 2.80 -15.60 -0.70
CA VAL A 73 1.85 -16.28 -1.60
C VAL A 73 2.34 -16.27 -3.04
N TYR A 74 2.87 -15.14 -3.52
CA TYR A 74 3.41 -15.02 -4.87
C TYR A 74 4.63 -15.91 -5.10
N VAL A 75 5.57 -15.92 -4.15
CA VAL A 75 6.76 -16.78 -4.21
C VAL A 75 6.34 -18.25 -4.22
N PHE A 76 5.41 -18.64 -3.34
CA PHE A 76 4.94 -20.01 -3.27
C PHE A 76 4.22 -20.46 -4.55
N TYR A 77 3.37 -19.60 -5.11
CA TYR A 77 2.70 -19.83 -6.38
C TYR A 77 3.69 -19.99 -7.53
N PHE A 78 4.70 -19.12 -7.59
CA PHE A 78 5.75 -19.20 -8.61
C PHE A 78 6.57 -20.49 -8.51
N LEU A 79 6.88 -20.91 -7.29
CA LEU A 79 7.61 -22.15 -7.02
C LEU A 79 6.81 -23.38 -7.44
N LEU A 80 5.50 -23.41 -7.16
CA LEU A 80 4.58 -24.45 -7.64
C LEU A 80 4.50 -24.48 -9.16
N LEU A 81 4.51 -23.32 -9.82
CA LEU A 81 4.47 -23.23 -11.28
C LEU A 81 5.73 -23.84 -11.91
N ILE A 82 6.91 -23.54 -11.35
CA ILE A 82 8.19 -24.11 -11.80
C ILE A 82 8.21 -25.63 -11.61
N ILE A 83 7.81 -26.12 -10.43
CA ILE A 83 7.76 -27.56 -10.16
C ILE A 83 6.75 -28.25 -11.08
N GLY A 84 5.56 -27.68 -11.26
CA GLY A 84 4.54 -28.20 -12.16
C GLY A 84 5.02 -28.29 -13.61
N TYR A 85 5.69 -27.25 -14.10
CA TYR A 85 6.29 -27.25 -15.44
C TYR A 85 7.38 -28.32 -15.59
N SER A 86 8.24 -28.50 -14.59
CA SER A 86 9.32 -29.49 -14.62
C SER A 86 8.85 -30.95 -14.60
N ASN A 87 7.65 -31.24 -14.09
CA ASN A 87 7.10 -32.59 -14.04
C ASN A 87 6.28 -32.96 -15.30
N ALA A 88 6.03 -31.98 -16.19
CA ALA A 88 5.26 -32.16 -17.41
C ALA A 88 6.14 -32.39 -18.66
N SER A 89 7.47 -32.28 -18.51
CA SER A 89 8.51 -32.56 -19.52
C SER A 89 9.16 -33.91 -19.28
#